data_AF-A0A085VLY3-F1
#
_entry.id   AF-A0A085VLY3-F1
#
_cell.length_a   1.000
_cell.length_b   1.000
_cell.length_c   1.000
_cell.angle_alpha   90.00
_cell.angle_beta   90.00
_cell.angle_gamma   90.00
#
_symmetry.space_group_name_H-M   'P 1'
#
loop_
_entity.id
_entity.type
_entity.pdbx_description
1 polymer ?
#
loop_
_entity_poly.entity_id
_entity_poly.type
_entity_poly.pdbx_seq_one_letter_code
_entity_poly.pdbx_strand_id
1 'polypeptide(L)'
;MNRTFTDVYREQMIEVLVAFSPGPPKVDEFVIHVKVTLECQTPIPIVKICNRGYQSLDEARHAGVAVGRDMVNTLMPQSDEVSPRRMNSYV
;
A
#
# COMPACT_ATOMS: atom_id res chain seq x y z
N MET A 1 19.25 8.95 -4.93
CA MET A 1 18.15 9.94 -4.96
C MET A 1 16.93 9.32 -4.31
N ASN A 2 16.25 10.00 -3.38
CA ASN A 2 15.04 9.52 -2.74
C ASN A 2 13.89 10.52 -2.97
N ARG A 3 12.67 10.02 -3.14
CA ARG A 3 11.47 10.85 -3.29
C ARG A 3 10.27 10.18 -2.66
N THR A 4 9.49 10.95 -1.91
CA THR A 4 8.22 10.52 -1.31
C THR A 4 7.07 11.00 -2.18
N PHE A 5 6.07 10.13 -2.33
CA PHE A 5 4.81 10.39 -3.00
C PHE A 5 3.66 10.07 -2.05
N THR A 6 2.54 10.75 -2.22
CA THR A 6 1.32 10.51 -1.45
C THR A 6 0.17 10.17 -2.39
N ASP A 7 -0.67 9.23 -1.98
CA ASP A 7 -1.95 8.88 -2.61
C ASP A 7 -3.03 8.80 -1.52
N VAL A 8 -4.29 9.05 -1.89
CA VAL A 8 -5.43 8.89 -0.99
C VAL A 8 -6.38 7.86 -1.59
N TYR A 9 -6.67 6.80 -0.84
CA TYR A 9 -7.55 5.72 -1.29
C TYR A 9 -8.49 5.30 -0.17
N ARG A 10 -9.80 5.34 -0.43
CA ARG A 10 -10.87 5.06 0.55
C ARG A 10 -10.69 5.85 1.86
N GLU A 11 -10.38 7.15 1.72
CA GLU A 11 -10.11 8.09 2.82
C GLU A 11 -8.82 7.79 3.61
N GLN A 12 -8.04 6.78 3.21
CA GLN A 12 -6.78 6.41 3.87
C GLN A 12 -5.59 6.99 3.11
N MET A 13 -4.58 7.46 3.85
CA MET A 13 -3.37 8.03 3.26
C MET A 13 -2.33 6.94 3.00
N ILE A 14 -1.82 6.90 1.77
CA ILE A 14 -0.73 6.02 1.34
C ILE A 14 0.50 6.89 1.07
N GLU A 15 1.58 6.64 1.77
CA GLU A 15 2.89 7.26 1.55
C GLU A 15 3.83 6.26 0.89
N VAL A 16 4.42 6.64 -0.24
CA VAL A 16 5.34 5.81 -1.03
C VAL A 16 6.69 6.53 -1.13
N LEU A 17 7.67 6.05 -0.37
CA LEU A 17 9.06 6.51 -0.47
C LEU A 17 9.80 5.60 -1.45
N VAL A 18 10.23 6.16 -2.57
CA VAL A 18 11.10 5.48 -3.54
C VAL A 18 12.53 5.97 -3.32
N ALA A 19 13.41 5.05 -2.97
CA ALA A 19 14.84 5.28 -2.83
C ALA A 19 15.60 4.54 -3.93
N PHE A 20 16.44 5.27 -4.65
CA PHE A 20 17.39 4.70 -5.59
C PHE A 20 18.66 4.28 -4.84
N SER A 21 19.00 3.01 -4.94
CA SER A 21 20.25 2.44 -4.43
C SER A 21 21.09 1.95 -5.62
N PRO A 22 22.27 2.52 -5.87
CA PRO A 22 23.16 2.00 -6.90
C PRO A 22 23.61 0.59 -6.50
N GLY A 23 23.23 -0.42 -7.29
CA GLY A 23 23.65 -1.80 -7.06
C GLY A 23 25.05 -2.10 -7.61
N PRO A 24 25.58 -3.32 -7.39
CA PRO A 24 26.79 -3.79 -8.07
C PRO A 24 26.64 -3.62 -9.60
N PRO A 25 27.74 -3.51 -10.36
CA PRO A 25 27.98 -2.48 -11.40
C PRO A 25 27.08 -2.44 -12.64
N LYS A 26 25.91 -3.07 -12.66
CA LYS A 26 25.01 -3.12 -13.83
C LYS A 26 23.51 -3.12 -13.50
N VAL A 27 23.11 -3.02 -12.23
CA VAL A 27 21.69 -3.09 -11.88
C VAL A 27 21.35 -2.07 -10.82
N ASP A 28 20.64 -1.03 -11.24
CA ASP A 28 20.05 -0.06 -10.33
C ASP A 28 18.94 -0.74 -9.52
N GLU A 29 18.93 -0.51 -8.21
CA GLU A 29 17.91 -1.07 -7.33
C GLU A 29 17.00 0.05 -6.85
N PHE A 30 15.71 -0.11 -7.09
CA PHE A 30 14.69 0.74 -6.50
C PHE A 30 14.16 0.06 -5.24
N VAL A 31 14.30 0.76 -4.13
CA VAL A 31 13.75 0.39 -2.84
C VAL A 31 12.50 1.22 -2.59
N ILE A 32 11.36 0.58 -2.48
CA ILE A 32 10.08 1.24 -2.23
C ILE A 32 9.65 0.93 -0.80
N HIS A 33 9.39 1.97 0.00
CA HIS A 33 8.77 1.86 1.30
C HIS A 33 7.34 2.38 1.20
N VAL A 34 6.37 1.53 1.48
CA VAL A 34 4.95 1.88 1.48
C VAL A 34 4.46 1.94 2.92
N LYS A 35 3.85 3.06 3.30
CA LYS A 35 3.22 3.26 4.61
C LYS A 35 1.76 3.63 4.39
N VAL A 36 0.86 2.91 5.05
CA VAL A 36 -0.57 3.24 5.05
C VAL A 36 -0.92 3.80 6.43
N THR A 37 -1.56 4.95 6.45
CA THR A 37 -2.10 5.56 7.65
C THR A 37 -3.62 5.41 7.61
N LEU A 38 -4.15 4.59 8.52
CA LEU A 38 -5.59 4.46 8.68
C LEU A 38 -6.12 5.51 9.65
N GLU A 39 -7.32 6.02 9.42
CA GLU A 39 -7.98 6.94 10.35
C GLU A 39 -8.06 6.36 11.76
N CYS A 40 -7.67 7.17 12.75
CA CYS A 40 -7.65 6.81 14.17
C CYS A 40 -6.79 5.58 14.55
N GLN A 41 -5.91 5.11 13.67
CA GLN A 41 -5.01 3.99 13.96
C GLN A 41 -3.54 4.38 13.87
N THR A 42 -2.69 3.59 14.55
CA THR A 42 -1.24 3.68 14.36
C THR A 42 -0.89 3.30 12.93
N PRO A 43 0.06 4.01 12.27
CA PRO A 43 0.51 3.65 10.93
C PRO A 43 0.88 2.17 10.83
N ILE A 44 0.38 1.56 9.77
CA ILE A 44 0.42 0.12 9.52
C ILE A 44 1.78 -0.30 8.93
N PRO A 45 2.17 -1.60 8.98
CA PRO A 45 3.52 -2.03 8.68
C PRO A 45 4.06 -1.48 7.37
N ILE A 46 5.30 -0.99 7.42
CA ILE A 46 6.00 -0.47 6.27
C ILE A 46 6.39 -1.65 5.38
N VAL A 47 5.81 -1.76 4.20
CA VAL A 47 6.21 -2.79 3.22
C VAL A 47 7.42 -2.27 2.45
N LYS A 48 8.49 -3.06 2.43
CA LYS A 48 9.69 -2.80 1.63
C LYS A 48 9.69 -3.66 0.38
N ILE A 49 9.66 -3.04 -0.79
CA ILE A 49 9.78 -3.71 -2.09
C ILE A 49 11.18 -3.40 -2.62
N CYS A 50 12.01 -4.42 -2.77
CA CYS A 50 13.29 -4.33 -3.46
C CYS A 50 13.12 -4.94 -4.84
N ASN A 51 13.18 -4.12 -5.90
CA ASN A 51 13.12 -4.63 -7.26
C ASN A 51 14.21 -3.99 -8.13
N ARG A 52 14.86 -4.86 -8.91
CA ARG A 52 15.90 -4.54 -9.88
C ARG A 52 15.38 -4.38 -11.31
N GLY A 53 14.09 -4.66 -11.52
CA GLY A 53 13.42 -4.61 -12.83
C GLY A 53 12.73 -3.29 -13.15
N TYR A 54 12.58 -2.37 -12.19
CA TYR A 54 11.97 -1.07 -12.47
C TYR A 54 12.91 -0.20 -13.30
N GLN A 55 12.38 0.33 -14.40
CA GLN A 55 13.11 1.16 -15.36
C GLN A 55 13.04 2.65 -15.01
N SER A 56 12.15 3.04 -14.10
CA SER A 56 11.98 4.44 -13.72
C SER A 56 11.44 4.62 -12.30
N LEU A 57 11.64 5.84 -11.77
CA LEU A 57 11.02 6.30 -10.52
C LEU A 57 9.49 6.22 -10.57
N ASP A 58 8.91 6.48 -11.74
CA ASP A 58 7.46 6.49 -11.95
C ASP A 58 6.85 5.09 -11.88
N GLU A 59 7.53 4.11 -12.46
CA GLU A 59 7.17 2.69 -12.36
C GLU A 59 7.25 2.19 -10.91
N ALA A 60 8.34 2.51 -10.21
CA ALA A 60 8.49 2.19 -8.79
C ALA A 60 7.41 2.85 -7.92
N ARG A 61 7.04 4.10 -8.23
CA ARG A 61 5.91 4.80 -7.57
C ARG A 61 4.60 4.04 -7.81
N HIS A 62 4.28 3.68 -9.04
CA HIS A 62 3.04 2.98 -9.37
C HIS A 62 2.93 1.63 -8.66
N ALA A 63 4.02 0.88 -8.60
CA ALA A 63 4.07 -0.38 -7.84
C ALA A 63 3.81 -0.15 -6.34
N GLY A 64 4.43 0.89 -5.75
CA GLY A 64 4.20 1.24 -4.35
C GLY A 64 2.75 1.64 -4.05
N VAL A 65 2.12 2.41 -4.93
CA VAL A 65 0.70 2.78 -4.80
C VAL A 65 -0.21 1.56 -4.91
N ALA A 66 0.06 0.66 -5.87
CA ALA A 66 -0.72 -0.56 -6.04
C ALA A 66 -0.67 -1.45 -4.77
N VAL A 67 0.52 -1.64 -4.20
CA VAL A 67 0.69 -2.37 -2.93
C VAL A 67 -0.02 -1.65 -1.78
N GLY A 68 0.09 -0.32 -1.69
CA GLY A 68 -0.61 0.44 -0.66
C GLY A 68 -2.13 0.28 -0.71
N ARG A 69 -2.72 0.25 -1.91
CA ARG A 69 -4.16 0.02 -2.09
C ARG A 69 -4.57 -1.40 -1.73
N ASP A 70 -3.76 -2.40 -2.10
CA ASP A 70 -3.98 -3.79 -1.71
C ASP A 70 -3.95 -3.97 -0.19
N MET A 71 -3.00 -3.30 0.48
CA MET A 71 -2.96 -3.24 1.95
C MET A 71 -4.25 -2.64 2.52
N VAL A 72 -4.69 -1.47 2.02
CA VAL A 72 -5.96 -0.86 2.47
C VAL A 72 -7.13 -1.82 2.31
N ASN A 73 -7.24 -2.52 1.18
CA ASN A 73 -8.32 -3.49 0.97
C ASN A 73 -8.23 -4.70 1.90
N THR A 74 -7.03 -5.17 2.22
CA THR A 74 -6.80 -6.28 3.14
C THR A 74 -7.14 -5.91 4.59
N LEU A 75 -6.86 -4.67 4.98
CA LEU A 75 -7.01 -4.18 6.35
C LEU A 75 -8.38 -3.59 6.63
N MET A 76 -9.03 -3.08 5.58
CA MET A 76 -10.41 -2.61 5.58
C MET A 76 -11.21 -3.39 4.54
N PRO A 77 -11.37 -4.72 4.72
CA PRO A 77 -12.28 -5.47 3.87
C PRO A 77 -13.63 -4.76 3.94
N GLN A 78 -14.27 -4.56 2.79
CA GLN A 78 -15.63 -4.06 2.80
C GLN A 78 -16.40 -5.01 3.69
N SER A 79 -16.96 -4.48 4.78
CA SER A 79 -17.84 -5.27 5.62
C SER A 79 -18.97 -5.70 4.69
N ASP A 80 -18.94 -6.96 4.24
CA ASP A 80 -20.08 -7.58 3.61
C ASP A 80 -21.19 -7.54 4.66
N GLU A 81 -22.06 -6.53 4.60
CA GLU A 81 -23.33 -6.54 5.27
C GLU A 81 -24.21 -7.63 4.63
N VAL A 82 -23.88 -8.89 4.91
CA VAL A 82 -24.78 -10.03 4.74
C VAL A 82 -24.83 -10.78 6.06
N SER A 83 -25.34 -10.08 7.09
CA SER A 83 -26.05 -10.78 8.16
C SER A 83 -27.53 -10.82 7.77
N PRO A 84 -28.09 -11.95 7.28
CA PRO A 84 -29.52 -12.08 7.29
C PRO A 84 -29.94 -12.16 8.76
N ARG A 85 -30.44 -11.05 9.31
CA ARG A 85 -31.31 -11.07 10.49
C ARG A 85 -32.56 -11.86 10.09
N ARG A 86 -32.49 -13.19 10.08
CA ARG A 86 -33.69 -14.01 10.22
C ARG A 86 -34.14 -13.86 11.66
N MET A 87 -35.01 -12.88 11.84
CA MET A 87 -35.88 -12.69 12.98
C MET A 87 -36.47 -14.05 13.37
N ASN A 88 -36.11 -14.56 14.54
CA ASN A 88 -36.85 -15.65 15.17
C ASN A 88 -38.26 -15.11 15.46
N SER A 89 -39.25 -15.60 14.72
CA SER A 89 -40.65 -15.48 15.09
C SER A 89 -41.32 -16.82 14.87
N TYR A 90 -41.34 -17.65 15.90
CA TYR A 90 -42.45 -18.58 16.09
C TYR A 90 -42.88 -18.53 17.55
N VAL A 91 -44.17 -18.28 17.67
CA VAL A 91 -45.03 -18.22 18.86
C VAL A 91 -45.23 -19.63 19.40
#